data_AF-A0A846DWQ9-F1
#
_entry.id   AF-A0A846DWQ9-F1
#
_cell.length_a   1.000
_cell.length_b   1.000
_cell.length_c   1.000
_cell.angle_alpha   90.00
_cell.angle_beta   90.00
_cell.angle_gamma   90.00
#
_symmetry.space_group_name_H-M   'P 1'
#
loop_
_entity.id
_entity.type
_entity.pdbx_description
1 polymer ?
#
loop_
_entity_poly.entity_id
_entity_poly.type
_entity_poly.pdbx_seq_one_letter_code
_entity_poly.pdbx_strand_id
1 'polypeptide(L)' 'MRYVTSIERLPKEEGIIQKGQEDIIEILQTRFENIPNSMVETLNSINKISVLKKLFKRAITINSVAEFQLFMEETLSEV' A
#
# COMPACT_ATOMS: atom_id res chain seq x y z
N MET A 1 4.94 12.44 -35.51
CA MET A 1 4.42 13.46 -34.56
C MET A 1 3.66 12.71 -33.49
N ARG A 2 4.11 12.71 -32.22
CA ARG A 2 3.48 11.94 -31.14
C ARG A 2 2.55 12.88 -30.38
N TYR A 3 1.25 12.58 -30.43
CA TYR A 3 0.24 13.30 -29.69
C TYR A 3 0.41 12.94 -28.22
N VAL A 4 1.00 13.85 -27.44
CA VAL A 4 0.94 13.82 -25.97
C VAL A 4 -0.48 14.18 -25.57
N THR A 5 -1.41 13.24 -25.75
CA THR A 5 -2.78 13.37 -25.27
C THR A 5 -2.75 13.38 -23.75
N SER A 6 -3.49 14.31 -23.14
CA SER A 6 -3.57 14.64 -21.71
C SER A 6 -3.82 13.48 -20.72
N ILE A 7 -3.85 12.23 -21.19
CA ILE A 7 -3.91 10.99 -20.43
C ILE A 7 -2.53 10.51 -19.93
N GLU A 8 -1.39 10.98 -20.46
CA GLU A 8 -0.07 10.52 -19.97
C GLU A 8 0.31 11.06 -18.58
N ARG A 9 -0.43 12.04 -18.03
CA ARG A 9 -0.17 12.58 -16.69
C ARG A 9 -0.92 11.87 -15.55
N LEU A 10 -2.01 11.15 -15.84
CA LEU A 10 -2.79 10.37 -14.88
C LEU A 10 -2.17 9.01 -14.47
N PRO A 11 -1.56 8.19 -15.36
CA PRO A 11 -1.08 6.85 -15.00
C PRO A 11 0.11 6.89 -14.04
N LYS A 12 0.72 8.07 -13.84
CA LYS A 12 1.87 8.21 -12.95
C LYS A 12 1.46 8.13 -11.48
N GLU A 13 0.34 8.74 -11.09
CA GLU A 13 -0.10 8.73 -9.68
C GLU A 13 -0.78 7.41 -9.32
N GLU A 14 -1.66 6.89 -10.18
CA GLU A 14 -2.28 5.58 -9.99
C GLU A 14 -1.24 4.45 -9.99
N GLY A 15 -0.25 4.51 -10.87
CA GLY A 15 0.86 3.55 -10.89
C GLY A 15 1.76 3.63 -9.65
N ILE A 16 1.93 4.80 -9.05
CA ILE A 16 2.67 4.95 -7.78
C ILE A 16 1.88 4.36 -6.61
N ILE A 17 0.55 4.52 -6.61
CA ILE A 17 -0.34 3.96 -5.59
C ILE A 17 -0.33 2.43 -5.67
N GLN A 18 -0.59 1.88 -6.86
CA GLN A 18 -0.61 0.42 -7.09
C GLN A 18 0.73 -0.21 -6.72
N LYS A 19 1.84 0.36 -7.19
CA LYS A 19 3.17 -0.13 -6.84
C LYS A 19 3.41 -0.07 -5.32
N GLY A 20 2.98 1.00 -4.65
CA GLY A 20 3.10 1.10 -3.20
C GLY A 20 2.29 0.05 -2.45
N GLN A 21 1.12 -0.34 -2.96
CA GLN A 21 0.31 -1.42 -2.41
C GLN A 21 0.99 -2.78 -2.62
N GLU A 22 1.44 -3.07 -3.84
CA GLU A 22 2.18 -4.29 -4.19
C GLU A 22 3.45 -4.47 -3.36
N ASP A 23 4.27 -3.42 -3.26
CA ASP A 23 5.52 -3.44 -2.48
C ASP A 23 5.25 -3.80 -0.99
N ILE A 24 4.17 -3.27 -0.41
CA ILE A 24 3.78 -3.59 0.98
C ILE A 24 3.35 -5.05 1.10
N ILE A 25 2.51 -5.52 0.17
CA ILE A 25 2.02 -6.91 0.16
C ILE A 25 3.20 -7.87 0.04
N GLU A 26 4.13 -7.63 -0.89
CA GLU A 26 5.30 -8.47 -1.12
C GLU A 26 6.21 -8.54 0.13
N ILE A 27 6.42 -7.42 0.82
CA ILE A 27 7.18 -7.39 2.08
C ILE A 27 6.47 -8.23 3.15
N LEU A 28 5.16 -8.07 3.31
CA LEU A 28 4.41 -8.81 4.31
C LEU A 28 4.39 -10.31 3.99
N GLN A 29 4.25 -10.69 2.72
CA GLN A 29 4.34 -12.06 2.23
C GLN A 29 5.72 -12.64 2.51
N THR A 30 6.78 -11.89 2.23
CA THR A 30 8.16 -12.34 2.44
C THR A 30 8.47 -12.52 3.93
N ARG A 31 7.95 -11.64 4.80
CA ARG A 31 8.27 -11.66 6.24
C ARG A 31 7.41 -12.61 7.05
N PHE A 32 6.14 -12.76 6.68
CA PHE A 32 5.17 -13.51 7.47
C PHE A 32 4.58 -14.72 6.76
N GLU A 33 4.91 -14.93 5.47
CA GLU A 33 4.50 -16.04 4.59
C GLU A 33 3.00 -16.12 4.32
N ASN A 34 2.16 -15.87 5.32
CA ASN A 34 0.72 -15.91 5.25
C ASN A 34 0.13 -14.57 5.69
N ILE A 35 -0.52 -13.87 4.76
CA ILE A 35 -1.23 -12.62 5.02
C ILE A 35 -2.73 -12.83 4.81
N PRO A 36 -3.61 -12.40 5.72
CA PRO A 36 -5.06 -12.48 5.49
C PRO A 36 -5.51 -11.65 4.29
N ASN A 37 -6.35 -12.24 3.44
CA ASN A 37 -6.93 -11.57 2.25
C ASN A 37 -7.64 -10.26 2.59
N SER A 38 -8.28 -10.19 3.77
CA SER A 38 -8.93 -8.95 4.24
C SER A 38 -7.95 -7.78 4.37
N MET A 39 -6.67 -8.02 4.73
CA MET A 39 -5.67 -6.96 4.75
C MET A 39 -5.25 -6.53 3.34
N VAL A 40 -5.16 -7.47 2.39
CA VAL A 40 -4.85 -7.17 0.99
C VAL A 40 -5.93 -6.30 0.38
N GLU A 41 -7.20 -6.62 0.59
CA GLU A 41 -8.33 -5.81 0.13
C GLU A 41 -8.31 -4.40 0.75
N THR A 42 -8.01 -4.32 2.05
CA THR A 42 -7.92 -3.03 2.73
C THR A 42 -6.74 -2.21 2.17
N LEU A 43 -5.60 -2.82 1.88
CA LEU A 43 -4.42 -2.16 1.29
C LEU A 43 -4.73 -1.64 -0.12
N ASN A 44 -5.37 -2.46 -0.94
CA ASN A 44 -5.80 -2.11 -2.30
C ASN A 44 -6.81 -0.96 -2.31
N SER A 45 -7.58 -0.78 -1.24
CA SER A 45 -8.53 0.33 -1.09
C SER A 45 -7.86 1.67 -0.73
N ILE A 46 -6.57 1.67 -0.34
CA ILE A 46 -5.86 2.88 0.06
C ILE A 46 -5.33 3.62 -1.17
N ASN A 47 -5.97 4.76 -1.47
CA ASN A 47 -5.56 5.65 -2.57
C ASN A 47 -4.68 6.84 -2.10
N LYS A 48 -4.30 6.90 -0.82
CA LYS A 48 -3.48 7.99 -0.25
C LYS A 48 -2.01 7.56 -0.17
N ILE A 49 -1.16 8.12 -1.04
CA ILE A 49 0.29 7.84 -1.09
C ILE A 49 0.98 8.07 0.27
N SER A 50 0.58 9.10 1.02
CA SER A 50 1.13 9.39 2.35
C SER A 50 0.87 8.26 3.35
N VAL A 51 -0.30 7.61 3.27
CA VAL A 51 -0.67 6.48 4.12
C VAL A 51 0.14 5.25 3.70
N LEU A 52 0.21 4.95 2.41
CA LEU A 52 1.03 3.84 1.88
C LEU A 52 2.50 3.97 2.29
N LYS A 53 3.09 5.16 2.26
CA LYS A 53 4.48 5.38 2.73
C LYS A 53 4.66 5.11 4.22
N LYS A 54 3.67 5.45 5.07
CA LYS A 54 3.70 5.12 6.51
C LYS A 54 3.62 3.61 6.71
N LEU A 55 2.67 2.96 6.04
CA LEU A 55 2.47 1.51 6.09
C LEU A 55 3.70 0.75 5.60
N PHE A 56 4.32 1.17 4.49
CA PHE A 56 5.54 0.57 3.96
C PHE A 56 6.69 0.57 4.98
N LYS A 57 6.97 1.72 5.60
CA LYS A 57 8.00 1.81 6.64
C LYS A 57 7.70 0.88 7.83
N ARG A 58 6.41 0.77 8.19
CA ARG A 58 5.97 -0.09 9.28
C ARG A 58 6.06 -1.57 8.93
N ALA A 59 5.71 -1.96 7.70
CA ALA A 59 5.77 -3.34 7.23
C ALA A 59 7.19 -3.95 7.35
N ILE A 60 8.22 -3.11 7.19
CA ILE A 60 9.63 -3.51 7.34
C ILE A 60 10.01 -3.71 8.81
N THR A 61 9.50 -2.88 9.72
CA THR A 61 9.94 -2.80 11.12
C THR A 61 9.08 -3.60 12.11
N ILE A 62 7.87 -4.00 11.72
CA ILE A 62 6.91 -4.64 12.62
C ILE A 62 7.24 -6.10 12.88
N ASN A 63 6.98 -6.63 14.07
CA ASN A 63 7.36 -8.00 14.40
C ASN A 63 6.24 -9.03 14.17
N SER A 64 5.02 -8.58 13.88
CA SER A 64 3.86 -9.46 13.68
C SER A 64 2.83 -8.87 12.72
N VAL A 65 2.11 -9.74 12.02
CA VAL A 65 0.95 -9.39 11.18
C VAL A 65 -0.16 -8.71 12.00
N ALA A 66 -0.39 -9.17 13.23
CA ALA A 66 -1.45 -8.62 14.08
C ALA A 66 -1.16 -7.16 14.49
N GLU A 67 0.09 -6.85 14.82
CA GLU A 67 0.50 -5.47 15.10
C GLU A 67 0.37 -4.58 13.86
N PHE A 68 0.64 -5.13 12.66
CA PHE A 68 0.49 -4.40 11.41
C PHE A 68 -0.97 -4.07 11.13
N GLN A 69 -1.88 -5.02 11.38
CA GLN A 69 -3.30 -4.82 11.21
C GLN A 69 -3.84 -3.70 12.13
N LEU A 70 -3.43 -3.69 13.40
CA LEU A 70 -3.81 -2.62 14.34
C LEU A 70 -3.29 -1.26 13.87
N PHE A 71 -2.03 -1.19 13.45
CA PHE A 71 -1.45 0.04 12.94
C PHE A 71 -2.17 0.52 11.67
N MET A 72 -2.57 -0.40 10.80
CA MET A 72 -3.31 -0.09 9.60
C MET A 72 -4.67 0.55 9.94
N GLU A 73 -5.42 -0.06 10.85
CA GLU A 73 -6.72 0.45 11.32
C GLU A 73 -6.60 1.82 12.00
N GLU A 74 -5.55 2.03 12.81
CA GLU A 74 -5.22 3.32 13.41
C GLU A 74 -4.94 4.39 12.34
N THR A 75 -4.07 4.08 11.35
CA THR A 75 -3.73 5.03 10.28
C THR A 75 -4.90 5.32 9.32
N LEU A 76 -5.88 4.43 9.22
CA LEU A 76 -7.11 4.65 8.46
C LEU A 76 -8.14 5.47 9.23
N SER A 77 -8.18 5.35 10.56
CA SER A 77 -9.10 6.09 11.42
C SER A 77 -8.71 7.57 11.58
N GLU A 78 -7.43 7.89 11.38
CA GLU A 78 -6.87 9.24 11.54
C GLU A 78 -7.06 10.13 10.28
N VAL A 79 -7.73 9.64 9.23
CA VAL A 79 -7.62 10.13 7.84
C VAL A 79 -8.97 10.32 7.16
#